data_AF-A0A958VJC2-F1
#
_entry.id   AF-A0A958VJC2-F1
#
_cell.length_a   1.000
_cell.length_b   1.000
_cell.length_c   1.000
_cell.angle_alpha   90.00
_cell.angle_beta   90.00
_cell.angle_gamma   90.00
#
_symmetry.space_group_name_H-M   'P 1'
#
loop_
_entity.id
_entity.type
_entity.pdbx_description
1 polymer ?
#
loop_
_entity_poly.entity_id
_entity_poly.type
_entity_poly.pdbx_seq_one_letter_code
_entity_poly.pdbx_strand_id
1 'polypeptide(L)'
;MLFATFINSGFSQKQWTLEKESDGVRVYLKEVAGYEMKAFKAVVNIAAPLDSIYAYLLQFEHRKEWMYGTSEARLLQKTDGKEYILYSVYDAPWPVTDRD
;
A
#
# COMPACT_ATOMS: atom_id res chain seq x y z
N MET A 1 39.14 -38.51 -0.47
CA MET A 1 38.72 -37.15 -0.07
C MET A 1 37.20 -37.11 -0.11
N LEU A 2 36.55 -37.02 1.04
CA LEU A 2 35.09 -36.86 1.12
C LEU A 2 34.74 -35.42 0.70
N PHE A 3 33.96 -35.24 -0.35
CA PHE A 3 33.33 -33.95 -0.63
C PHE A 3 31.94 -33.96 0.02
N ALA A 4 31.79 -33.20 1.10
CA ALA A 4 30.49 -32.90 1.70
C ALA A 4 29.82 -31.81 0.86
N THR A 5 28.74 -32.17 0.17
CA THR A 5 27.89 -31.18 -0.52
C THR A 5 26.92 -30.58 0.51
N PHE A 6 27.23 -29.38 0.98
CA PHE A 6 26.24 -28.55 1.67
C PHE A 6 25.17 -28.14 0.64
N ILE A 7 23.93 -28.62 0.83
CA ILE A 7 22.77 -28.07 0.14
C ILE A 7 22.51 -26.70 0.78
N ASN A 8 22.92 -25.64 0.09
CA ASN A 8 22.50 -24.28 0.41
C ASN A 8 21.01 -24.18 0.10
N SER A 9 20.17 -24.32 1.13
CA SER A 9 18.77 -23.88 1.06
C SER A 9 18.78 -22.35 0.98
N GLY A 10 18.79 -21.82 -0.24
CA GLY A 10 18.55 -20.41 -0.46
C GLY A 10 17.16 -20.05 0.04
N PHE A 11 17.06 -19.08 0.95
CA PHE A 11 15.78 -18.47 1.29
C PHE A 11 15.21 -17.84 0.02
N SER A 12 14.25 -18.50 -0.64
CA SER A 12 13.45 -17.86 -1.68
C SER A 12 12.70 -16.71 -1.04
N GLN A 13 13.06 -15.46 -1.37
CA GLN A 13 12.20 -14.33 -1.08
C GLN A 13 10.87 -14.62 -1.75
N LYS A 14 9.81 -14.81 -0.95
CA LYS A 14 8.46 -15.02 -1.47
C LYS A 14 8.18 -13.92 -2.50
N GLN A 15 7.97 -14.32 -3.75
CA GLN A 15 7.84 -13.41 -4.87
C GLN A 15 6.47 -12.73 -4.84
N TRP A 16 6.39 -11.56 -5.48
CA TRP A 16 5.11 -10.91 -5.75
C TRP A 16 4.33 -11.73 -6.78
N THR A 17 3.11 -12.15 -6.44
CA THR A 17 2.22 -12.88 -7.35
C THR A 17 1.11 -11.95 -7.82
N LEU A 18 0.83 -11.92 -9.13
CA LEU A 18 -0.31 -11.17 -9.66
C LEU A 18 -1.61 -11.84 -9.20
N GLU A 19 -2.43 -11.10 -8.47
CA GLU A 19 -3.71 -11.58 -7.92
C GLU A 19 -4.90 -11.11 -8.77
N LYS A 20 -4.86 -9.86 -9.23
CA LYS A 20 -5.95 -9.25 -10.01
C LYS A 20 -5.42 -8.28 -11.05
N GLU A 21 -6.03 -8.28 -12.22
CA GLU A 21 -5.84 -7.25 -13.24
C GLU A 21 -7.22 -6.82 -13.78
N SER A 22 -7.53 -5.53 -13.69
CA SER A 22 -8.78 -4.94 -14.20
C SER A 22 -8.55 -3.46 -14.46
N ASP A 23 -9.15 -2.92 -15.53
CA ASP A 23 -9.13 -1.48 -15.84
C ASP A 23 -7.72 -0.87 -15.87
N GLY A 24 -6.73 -1.64 -16.32
CA GLY A 24 -5.32 -1.22 -16.37
C GLY A 24 -4.59 -1.21 -15.01
N VAL A 25 -5.26 -1.65 -13.93
CA VAL A 25 -4.69 -1.78 -12.59
C VAL A 25 -4.31 -3.23 -12.33
N ARG A 26 -3.04 -3.46 -11.97
CA ARG A 26 -2.51 -4.78 -11.57
C ARG A 26 -2.23 -4.81 -10.08
N VAL A 27 -2.83 -5.76 -9.37
CA VAL A 27 -2.64 -5.98 -7.94
C VAL A 27 -1.82 -7.24 -7.72
N TYR A 28 -0.72 -7.09 -6.99
CA TYR A 28 0.16 -8.17 -6.60
C TYR A 28 0.09 -8.40 -5.10
N LEU A 29 0.15 -9.66 -4.67
CA LEU A 29 0.23 -10.04 -3.26
C LEU A 29 1.56 -10.74 -2.98
N LYS A 30 2.05 -10.57 -1.75
CA LYS A 30 3.23 -11.24 -1.23
C LYS A 30 3.01 -11.61 0.22
N GLU A 31 3.21 -12.89 0.52
CA GLU A 31 3.28 -13.41 1.88
C GLU A 31 4.48 -12.80 2.63
N VAL A 32 4.29 -12.35 3.87
CA VAL A 32 5.34 -11.78 4.71
C VAL A 32 5.58 -12.69 5.92
N ALA A 33 6.82 -13.11 6.15
CA ALA A 33 7.14 -13.99 7.27
C ALA A 33 6.84 -13.28 8.60
N GLY A 34 6.14 -13.98 9.51
CA GLY A 34 5.77 -13.46 10.83
C GLY A 34 4.49 -12.60 10.86
N TYR A 35 3.82 -12.42 9.72
CA TYR A 35 2.54 -11.69 9.64
C TYR A 35 1.46 -12.59 9.05
N GLU A 36 0.26 -12.54 9.64
CA GLU A 36 -0.92 -13.22 9.09
C GLU A 36 -1.45 -12.52 7.83
N MET A 37 -1.15 -11.22 7.68
CA MET A 37 -1.55 -10.43 6.53
C MET A 37 -0.52 -10.47 5.41
N LYS A 38 -1.02 -10.44 4.16
CA LYS A 38 -0.19 -10.32 2.97
C LYS A 38 0.14 -8.86 2.70
N ALA A 39 1.35 -8.59 2.22
CA ALA A 39 1.66 -7.33 1.58
C ALA A 39 0.96 -7.26 0.22
N PHE A 40 0.48 -6.08 -0.15
CA PHE A 40 -0.11 -5.82 -1.46
C PHE A 40 0.65 -4.71 -2.20
N LYS A 41 0.59 -4.74 -3.53
CA LYS A 41 1.16 -3.72 -4.41
C LYS A 41 0.24 -3.55 -5.62
N ALA A 42 -0.28 -2.34 -5.82
CA ALA A 42 -1.01 -1.98 -7.04
C ALA A 42 -0.10 -1.22 -8.01
N VAL A 43 -0.19 -1.50 -9.31
CA VAL A 43 0.55 -0.83 -10.37
C VAL A 43 -0.44 -0.41 -11.47
N VAL A 44 -0.40 0.87 -11.84
CA VAL A 44 -1.24 1.47 -12.88
C VAL A 44 -0.41 2.48 -13.67
N ASN A 45 -0.71 2.62 -14.97
CA ASN A 45 -0.15 3.67 -15.81
C ASN A 45 -1.16 4.81 -15.93
N ILE A 46 -0.77 6.03 -15.56
CA ILE A 46 -1.63 7.21 -15.60
C ILE A 46 -1.03 8.21 -16.60
N ALA A 47 -1.83 8.65 -17.56
CA ALA A 47 -1.43 9.65 -18.55
C ALA A 47 -1.53 11.08 -17.96
N ALA A 48 -0.64 11.41 -17.02
CA ALA A 48 -0.55 12.72 -16.39
C ALA A 48 0.89 13.07 -16.02
N PRO A 49 1.24 14.38 -15.91
CA PRO A 49 2.54 14.80 -15.37
C PRO A 49 2.71 14.32 -13.93
N LEU A 50 3.94 13.89 -13.58
CA LEU A 50 4.25 13.41 -12.23
C LEU A 50 3.92 14.46 -11.16
N ASP A 51 4.22 15.73 -11.42
CA ASP A 51 3.96 16.82 -10.48
C ASP A 51 2.47 17.03 -10.22
N SER A 52 1.62 16.80 -11.22
CA SER A 52 0.16 16.86 -11.07
C SER A 52 -0.35 15.73 -10.19
N ILE A 53 0.15 14.51 -10.38
CA ILE A 53 -0.19 13.36 -9.55
C ILE A 53 0.28 13.61 -8.10
N TYR A 54 1.52 14.09 -7.94
CA TYR A 54 2.08 14.41 -6.63
C TYR A 54 1.27 15.49 -5.90
N ALA A 55 0.93 16.59 -6.57
CA ALA A 55 0.11 17.66 -6.01
C ALA A 55 -1.27 17.15 -5.59
N TYR A 56 -1.90 16.30 -6.38
CA TYR A 56 -3.19 15.69 -6.06
C TYR A 56 -3.10 14.79 -4.81
N LEU A 57 -2.07 13.93 -4.71
CA LEU A 57 -1.87 13.05 -3.56
C LEU A 57 -1.64 13.80 -2.22
N LEU A 58 -1.16 15.04 -2.30
CA LEU A 58 -0.95 15.94 -1.15
C LEU A 58 -2.20 16.73 -0.75
N GLN A 59 -3.31 16.65 -1.48
CA GLN A 59 -4.59 17.25 -1.08
C GLN A 59 -5.27 16.39 0.00
N PHE A 60 -4.64 16.33 1.18
CA PHE A 60 -4.98 15.41 2.25
C PHE A 60 -6.40 15.58 2.77
N GLU A 61 -6.87 16.81 2.94
CA GLU A 61 -8.22 17.10 3.45
C GLU A 61 -9.32 16.72 2.45
N HIS A 62 -9.00 16.61 1.16
CA HIS A 62 -9.92 16.19 0.11
C HIS A 62 -9.92 14.67 -0.09
N ARG A 63 -9.18 13.90 0.72
CA ARG A 63 -9.14 12.42 0.58
C ARG A 63 -10.50 11.77 0.66
N LYS A 64 -11.41 12.29 1.49
CA LYS A 64 -12.80 11.80 1.57
C LYS A 64 -13.56 11.82 0.23
N GLU A 65 -13.13 12.62 -0.74
CA GLU A 65 -13.80 12.76 -2.04
C GLU A 65 -13.43 11.66 -3.03
N TRP A 66 -12.27 11.01 -2.84
CA TRP A 66 -11.71 10.08 -3.82
C TRP A 66 -11.13 8.79 -3.23
N MET A 67 -10.72 8.81 -1.96
CA MET A 67 -10.26 7.63 -1.24
C MET A 67 -11.47 6.87 -0.71
N TYR A 68 -11.68 5.68 -1.26
CA TYR A 68 -12.81 4.84 -0.92
C TYR A 68 -12.86 4.54 0.58
N GLY A 69 -14.05 4.69 1.15
CA GLY A 69 -14.32 4.36 2.55
C GLY A 69 -13.66 5.30 3.55
N THR A 70 -13.28 6.53 3.17
CA THR A 70 -12.77 7.54 4.12
C THR A 70 -13.90 8.47 4.55
N SER A 71 -14.29 8.42 5.83
CA SER A 71 -15.30 9.33 6.41
C SER A 71 -14.70 10.61 6.95
N GLU A 72 -13.44 10.58 7.38
CA GLU A 72 -12.72 11.77 7.86
C GLU A 72 -11.28 11.79 7.37
N ALA A 73 -10.77 12.99 7.05
CA ALA A 73 -9.36 13.21 6.75
C ALA A 73 -8.93 14.60 7.24
N ARG A 74 -7.87 14.66 8.05
CA ARG A 74 -7.30 15.91 8.58
C ARG A 74 -5.78 15.88 8.51
N LEU A 75 -5.19 16.99 8.05
CA LEU A 75 -3.75 17.23 8.22
C LEU A 75 -3.51 17.78 9.63
N LEU A 76 -2.85 16.99 10.48
CA LEU A 76 -2.55 17.39 11.86
C LEU A 76 -1.30 18.26 11.92
N GLN A 77 -0.28 17.92 11.14
CA GLN A 77 0.99 18.63 11.14
C GLN A 77 1.69 18.49 9.79
N LYS A 78 2.34 19.57 9.37
CA LYS A 78 3.36 19.59 8.32
C LYS A 78 4.68 20.00 8.96
N THR A 79 5.73 19.21 8.81
CA THR A 79 7.08 19.61 9.24
C THR A 79 7.78 20.40 8.13
N ASP A 80 8.92 21.01 8.43
CA ASP A 80 9.70 21.78 7.44
C ASP A 80 10.20 20.91 6.26
N GLY A 81 10.15 19.59 6.39
CA GLY A 81 10.51 18.63 5.36
C GLY A 81 9.34 18.17 4.48
N LYS A 82 9.44 16.91 4.03
CA LYS A 82 8.39 16.21 3.27
C LYS A 82 7.60 15.23 4.14
N GLU A 83 7.45 15.55 5.42
CA GLU A 83 6.75 14.73 6.39
C GLU A 83 5.44 15.39 6.80
N TYR A 84 4.40 14.58 6.89
CA TYR A 84 3.04 15.00 7.22
C TYR A 84 2.49 14.01 8.24
N ILE A 85 1.83 14.53 9.27
CA ILE A 85 1.06 13.73 10.22
C ILE A 85 -0.40 13.89 9.85
N LEU A 86 -1.06 12.77 9.57
CA LEU A 86 -2.44 12.73 9.11
C LEU A 86 -3.30 11.93 10.07
N TYR A 87 -4.53 12.41 10.27
CA TYR A 87 -5.60 11.65 10.88
C TYR A 87 -6.60 11.26 9.80
N SER A 88 -7.08 10.02 9.78
CA SER A 88 -8.08 9.57 8.82
C SER A 88 -8.95 8.48 9.44
N VAL A 89 -10.26 8.57 9.25
CA VAL A 89 -11.20 7.54 9.70
C VAL A 89 -11.72 6.80 8.47
N TYR A 90 -11.70 5.47 8.53
CA TYR A 90 -12.18 4.59 7.47
C TYR A 90 -13.43 3.81 7.90
N ASP A 91 -14.46 3.88 7.07
CA ASP A 91 -15.73 3.19 7.25
C ASP A 91 -15.53 1.69 7.04
N ALA A 92 -15.63 0.93 8.13
CA ALA A 92 -15.47 -0.51 8.08
C ALA A 92 -16.83 -1.20 7.87
N PRO A 93 -16.88 -2.30 7.10
CA PRO A 93 -18.11 -3.08 6.99
C PRO A 93 -18.45 -3.72 8.33
N TRP A 94 -19.74 -3.67 8.71
CA TRP A 94 -20.27 -4.40 9.86
C TRP A 94 -19.88 -5.89 9.78
N PRO A 95 -19.47 -6.54 10.89
CA PRO A 95 -19.54 -6.09 12.29
C PRO A 95 -18.28 -5.38 12.80
N VAL A 96 -17.34 -5.01 11.93
CA VAL A 96 -16.10 -4.34 12.35
C VAL A 96 -16.40 -2.86 12.55
N THR A 97 -15.89 -2.27 13.63
CA THR A 97 -15.95 -0.83 13.85
C THR A 97 -15.00 -0.09 12.92
N ASP A 98 -15.32 1.17 12.64
CA ASP A 98 -14.45 2.07 11.88
C ASP A 98 -13.03 2.11 12.48
N ARG A 99 -12.06 2.41 11.63
CA ARG A 99 -10.64 2.47 12.01
C ARG A 99 -10.08 3.85 11.79
N ASP A 100 -9.37 4.37 12.78
CA ASP A 100 -8.54 5.57 12.69
C ASP A 100 -7.02 5.27 12.69
#